data_AF-A0A9P3Q8P0-F1
#
_entry.id   AF-A0A9P3Q8P0-F1
#
_cell.length_a   1.000
_cell.length_b   1.000
_cell.length_c   1.000
_cell.angle_alpha   90.00
_cell.angle_beta   90.00
_cell.angle_gamma   90.00
#
_symmetry.space_group_name_H-M   'P 1'
#
loop_
_entity.id
_entity.type
_entity.pdbx_description
1 polymer ?
#
loop_
_entity_poly.entity_id
_entity_poly.type
_entity_poly.pdbx_seq_one_letter_code
_entity_poly.pdbx_strand_id
1 'polypeptide(L)'
;MPSDDPDSLPEAHSPKPDLETPDPDLTQAAQRGPGVAGRLAPVGRRVAAALRPRLVRLALVLVAGGLMYASFPPVNWWWAAVVAIALLTWVLTRPATTPGGGFGYGLLYGLAFYVPLLPWISTLVGAVPWLVAALACALFPGLFGLCAVVVRRLPGWPIWFAVVWGAQEWLKAVFPFGGFPWGSVAFGQAGGPLLPLVQLGGVALLSTSVVLLGTSVAAIAVEIVRWVRAGTAKADTTTPPAVFLPGMSICLVLLVTILVWPQVRHAGAGSGGEPTVTVAVVQGNVPRLGLEFNAQRRAVLDNHVAETLRLAEDVRSGAAPQPQFVIWPEDSSDIDPLANPDAAQAISAAAAAIGAPILIGTVVDVPGRLQQSPEYTNTMIVWNPGTGPADRHDKAIVQPFGEYLPMPWLFRHLSGYADRAGHFVPVPNTGVVQMAGVPVGVATCWEVVFDRAPRTAVRNGAQLLTVPSNNATFTKTMSEQQLAFAKIRAVEHDRYVLVAGTTGISAVIAPDGGELSRTDFFVPAYLDMSVRLKTTLTPATRWAPMVQWALVGAAGMLILAAIRQNGWFPRPVRPLRRRRRSRPGPTDEPDDGGTPTAESVDSEAENQTATANVETANNAPRANDDSGGRA
;
A
#
# COMPACT_ATOMS: atom_id res chain seq x y z
N MET A 1 -3.63 -68.51 -42.46
CA MET A 1 -3.48 -69.69 -43.32
C MET A 1 -2.88 -69.27 -44.64
N PRO A 2 -1.99 -70.07 -45.25
CA PRO A 2 -1.39 -71.31 -44.72
C PRO A 2 -0.26 -70.93 -43.71
N SER A 3 1.03 -71.27 -43.85
CA SER A 3 1.77 -72.52 -43.48
C SER A 3 3.25 -72.12 -43.25
N ASP A 4 4.17 -72.90 -42.67
CA ASP A 4 4.19 -73.94 -41.62
C ASP A 4 5.68 -74.10 -41.23
N ASP A 5 5.98 -74.68 -40.06
CA ASP A 5 7.34 -75.14 -39.68
C ASP A 5 7.76 -76.35 -40.56
N PRO A 6 9.06 -76.70 -40.73
CA PRO A 6 9.68 -77.56 -39.71
C PRO A 6 11.22 -77.54 -39.54
N ASP A 7 11.65 -78.19 -38.45
CA ASP A 7 13.02 -78.56 -38.07
C ASP A 7 13.90 -79.22 -39.14
N SER A 8 15.22 -78.99 -39.04
CA SER A 8 16.23 -80.06 -39.23
C SER A 8 17.58 -79.74 -38.55
N LEU A 9 18.01 -80.61 -37.63
CA LEU A 9 19.42 -80.78 -37.22
C LEU A 9 20.06 -81.86 -38.11
N PRO A 10 21.39 -81.84 -38.31
CA PRO A 10 22.22 -82.79 -37.57
C PRO A 10 23.63 -82.29 -37.17
N GLU A 11 24.34 -83.15 -36.41
CA GLU A 11 25.65 -82.95 -35.79
C GLU A 11 26.84 -82.92 -36.77
N ALA A 12 27.95 -82.26 -36.38
CA ALA A 12 29.32 -82.75 -36.65
C ALA A 12 30.41 -82.06 -35.78
N HIS A 13 31.08 -82.87 -34.96
CA HIS A 13 32.48 -82.78 -34.45
C HIS A 13 33.25 -81.44 -34.38
N SER A 14 33.70 -81.12 -33.16
CA SER A 14 34.85 -80.25 -32.88
C SER A 14 36.19 -80.87 -33.31
N PRO A 15 37.20 -80.02 -33.55
CA PRO A 15 38.50 -80.23 -32.90
C PRO A 15 38.90 -79.01 -32.03
N LYS A 16 39.66 -79.30 -30.96
CA LYS A 16 40.19 -78.30 -30.02
C LYS A 16 41.31 -77.46 -30.64
N PRO A 17 41.51 -76.23 -30.15
CA PRO A 17 42.84 -75.67 -29.96
C PRO A 17 43.18 -75.52 -28.47
N ASP A 18 44.48 -75.53 -28.23
CA ASP A 18 45.17 -75.74 -26.96
C ASP A 18 44.99 -74.65 -25.90
N LEU A 19 45.26 -75.05 -24.65
CA LEU A 19 45.29 -74.18 -23.47
C LEU A 19 46.64 -73.44 -23.39
N GLU A 20 46.67 -72.16 -23.77
CA GLU A 20 47.68 -71.24 -23.24
C GLU A 20 47.20 -70.64 -21.91
N THR A 21 48.06 -70.71 -20.91
CA THR A 21 47.84 -70.18 -19.56
C THR A 21 47.87 -68.65 -19.54
N PRO A 22 46.88 -67.96 -18.96
CA PRO A 22 46.92 -66.51 -18.86
C PRO A 22 47.93 -66.02 -17.82
N ASP A 23 48.70 -65.01 -18.23
CA ASP A 23 49.67 -64.23 -17.45
C ASP A 23 49.02 -63.62 -16.18
N PRO A 24 49.59 -63.80 -14.97
CA PRO A 24 48.95 -63.35 -13.73
C PRO A 24 48.82 -61.82 -13.56
N ASP A 25 49.61 -61.01 -14.30
CA ASP A 25 49.74 -59.56 -14.01
C ASP A 25 48.57 -58.68 -14.50
N LEU A 26 47.61 -59.20 -15.26
CA LEU A 26 46.42 -58.43 -15.67
C LEU A 26 45.34 -58.31 -14.57
N THR A 27 45.51 -58.99 -13.42
CA THR A 27 44.50 -59.02 -12.34
C THR A 27 44.66 -57.94 -11.26
N GLN A 28 45.56 -56.95 -11.44
CA GLN A 28 45.72 -55.80 -10.52
C GLN A 28 45.30 -54.43 -11.08
N ALA A 29 44.89 -54.34 -12.34
CA ALA A 29 44.43 -53.07 -12.92
C ALA A 29 42.96 -52.71 -12.61
N ALA A 30 42.14 -53.66 -12.16
CA ALA A 30 40.68 -53.50 -12.05
C ALA A 30 40.16 -52.82 -10.76
N GLN A 31 41.03 -52.44 -9.81
CA GLN A 31 40.60 -51.93 -8.48
C GLN A 31 40.93 -50.46 -8.17
N ARG A 32 41.38 -49.64 -9.14
CA ARG A 32 41.72 -48.22 -8.88
C ARG A 32 41.04 -47.23 -9.83
N GLY A 33 39.80 -46.90 -9.52
CA GLY A 33 39.13 -45.72 -10.08
C GLY A 33 37.69 -45.59 -9.60
N PRO A 34 37.33 -44.59 -8.77
CA PRO A 34 35.94 -44.26 -8.54
C PRO A 34 35.38 -43.72 -9.86
N GLY A 35 34.58 -44.53 -10.56
CA GLY A 35 33.99 -44.18 -11.85
C GLY A 35 33.30 -42.82 -11.79
N VAL A 36 33.32 -42.08 -12.90
CA VAL A 36 32.85 -40.68 -12.96
C VAL A 36 31.42 -40.52 -12.40
N ALA A 37 30.55 -41.51 -12.62
CA ALA A 37 29.21 -41.58 -12.02
C ALA A 37 29.21 -41.56 -10.47
N GLY A 38 30.12 -42.31 -9.83
CA GLY A 38 30.27 -42.36 -8.38
C GLY A 38 30.82 -41.08 -7.75
N ARG A 39 31.57 -40.27 -8.51
CA ARG A 39 32.02 -38.92 -8.08
C ARG A 39 30.95 -37.85 -8.30
N LEU A 40 30.05 -38.02 -9.28
CA LEU A 40 28.94 -37.08 -9.54
C LEU A 40 27.75 -37.26 -8.59
N ALA A 41 27.43 -38.48 -8.15
CA ALA A 41 26.34 -38.75 -7.20
C ALA A 41 26.40 -37.92 -5.88
N PRO A 42 27.55 -37.78 -5.18
CA PRO A 42 27.63 -36.93 -3.98
C PRO A 42 27.58 -35.43 -4.30
N VAL A 43 28.03 -35.00 -5.49
CA VAL A 43 27.89 -33.61 -5.94
C VAL A 43 26.42 -33.29 -6.20
N GLY A 44 25.69 -34.16 -6.93
CA GLY A 44 24.26 -34.04 -7.16
C GLY A 44 23.45 -34.00 -5.85
N ARG A 45 23.76 -34.88 -4.89
CA ARG A 45 23.12 -34.85 -3.55
C ARG A 45 23.43 -33.56 -2.77
N ARG A 46 24.66 -33.03 -2.82
CA ARG A 46 25.03 -31.75 -2.18
C ARG A 46 24.35 -30.55 -2.84
N VAL A 47 24.27 -30.52 -4.16
CA VAL A 47 23.55 -29.49 -4.93
C VAL A 47 22.06 -29.55 -4.63
N ALA A 48 21.43 -30.72 -4.66
CA ALA A 48 20.03 -30.90 -4.28
C ALA A 48 19.76 -30.47 -2.82
N ALA A 49 20.65 -30.80 -1.87
CA ALA A 49 20.56 -30.37 -0.48
C ALA A 49 20.73 -28.85 -0.29
N ALA A 50 21.49 -28.17 -1.16
CA ALA A 50 21.64 -26.72 -1.17
C ALA A 50 20.48 -25.99 -1.88
N LEU A 51 19.89 -26.62 -2.92
CA LEU A 51 18.77 -26.07 -3.69
C LEU A 51 17.42 -26.25 -2.97
N ARG A 52 17.16 -27.40 -2.33
CA ARG A 52 15.88 -27.69 -1.66
C ARG A 52 15.46 -26.60 -0.64
N PRO A 53 16.35 -26.05 0.23
CA PRO A 53 16.00 -24.95 1.12
C PRO A 53 15.75 -23.61 0.42
N ARG A 54 16.24 -23.41 -0.81
CA ARG A 54 15.94 -22.23 -1.64
C ARG A 54 14.59 -22.41 -2.35
N LEU A 55 14.34 -23.57 -2.94
CA LEU A 55 13.06 -23.90 -3.58
C LEU A 55 11.89 -23.78 -2.60
N VAL A 56 12.04 -24.27 -1.36
CA VAL A 56 11.02 -24.10 -0.30
C VAL A 56 10.76 -22.62 0.00
N ARG A 57 11.80 -21.77 0.05
CA ARG A 57 11.60 -20.32 0.30
C ARG A 57 10.91 -19.63 -0.88
N LEU A 58 11.28 -19.97 -2.11
CA LEU A 58 10.65 -19.45 -3.32
C LEU A 58 9.15 -19.84 -3.37
N ALA A 59 8.83 -21.11 -3.12
CA ALA A 59 7.45 -21.59 -3.06
C ALA A 59 6.65 -20.88 -1.95
N LEU A 60 7.19 -20.76 -0.73
CA LEU A 60 6.51 -20.05 0.36
C LEU A 60 6.31 -18.56 0.07
N VAL A 61 7.23 -17.92 -0.65
CA VAL A 61 7.11 -16.52 -1.07
C VAL A 61 6.03 -16.31 -2.13
N LEU A 62 5.92 -17.24 -3.09
CA LEU A 62 4.84 -17.23 -4.09
C LEU A 62 3.47 -17.46 -3.43
N VAL A 63 3.37 -18.46 -2.54
CA VAL A 63 2.15 -18.73 -1.75
C VAL A 63 1.79 -17.52 -0.88
N ALA A 64 2.78 -16.87 -0.26
CA ALA A 64 2.56 -15.66 0.53
C ALA A 64 2.00 -14.50 -0.31
N GLY A 65 2.54 -14.24 -1.51
CA GLY A 65 1.99 -13.22 -2.41
C GLY A 65 0.57 -13.53 -2.87
N GLY A 66 0.29 -14.79 -3.21
CA GLY A 66 -1.06 -15.25 -3.57
C GLY A 66 -2.07 -15.16 -2.40
N LEU A 67 -1.64 -15.45 -1.17
CA LEU A 67 -2.46 -15.23 0.03
C LEU A 67 -2.71 -13.75 0.31
N MET A 68 -1.75 -12.87 0.02
CA MET A 68 -1.98 -11.43 0.12
C MET A 68 -3.02 -10.99 -0.90
N TYR A 69 -2.93 -11.45 -2.16
CA TYR A 69 -3.96 -11.21 -3.18
C TYR A 69 -5.34 -11.71 -2.72
N ALA A 70 -5.42 -12.92 -2.13
CA ALA A 70 -6.67 -13.49 -1.63
C ALA A 70 -7.34 -12.67 -0.51
N SER A 71 -6.64 -11.74 0.15
CA SER A 71 -7.27 -10.82 1.12
C SER A 71 -8.05 -9.68 0.47
N PHE A 72 -7.85 -9.39 -0.82
CA PHE A 72 -8.52 -8.32 -1.54
C PHE A 72 -9.77 -8.82 -2.28
N PRO A 73 -10.67 -7.92 -2.70
CA PRO A 73 -11.76 -8.27 -3.62
C PRO A 73 -11.24 -8.87 -4.95
N PRO A 74 -11.88 -9.93 -5.48
CA PRO A 74 -13.19 -10.47 -5.06
C PRO A 74 -13.12 -11.47 -3.91
N VAL A 75 -11.93 -11.96 -3.53
CA VAL A 75 -11.78 -13.13 -2.64
C VAL A 75 -12.03 -12.80 -1.17
N ASN A 76 -11.61 -11.62 -0.70
CA ASN A 76 -11.94 -11.05 0.61
C ASN A 76 -11.57 -11.91 1.84
N TRP A 77 -10.57 -12.81 1.74
CA TRP A 77 -10.07 -13.59 2.87
C TRP A 77 -9.15 -12.72 3.75
N TRP A 78 -9.74 -11.83 4.56
CA TRP A 78 -9.01 -10.86 5.40
C TRP A 78 -7.86 -11.48 6.22
N TRP A 79 -8.01 -12.71 6.70
CA TRP A 79 -7.02 -13.44 7.50
C TRP A 79 -5.80 -13.90 6.67
N ALA A 80 -5.95 -14.05 5.35
CA ALA A 80 -4.88 -14.48 4.46
C ALA A 80 -3.73 -13.47 4.42
N ALA A 81 -4.01 -12.17 4.62
CA ALA A 81 -2.98 -11.13 4.77
C ALA A 81 -2.04 -11.39 5.97
N VAL A 82 -2.57 -11.83 7.11
CA VAL A 82 -1.77 -12.17 8.30
C VAL A 82 -0.86 -13.37 8.01
N VAL A 83 -1.39 -14.40 7.36
CA VAL A 83 -0.63 -15.60 6.98
C VAL A 83 0.44 -15.28 5.93
N ALA A 84 0.11 -14.47 4.93
CA ALA A 84 1.03 -13.99 3.90
C ALA A 84 2.25 -13.28 4.50
N ILE A 85 2.03 -12.32 5.39
CA ILE A 85 3.11 -11.63 6.10
C ILE A 85 3.90 -12.60 6.98
N ALA A 86 3.25 -13.56 7.65
CA ALA A 86 3.95 -14.53 8.49
C ALA A 86 4.90 -15.42 7.66
N LEU A 87 4.47 -15.90 6.50
CA LEU A 87 5.28 -16.71 5.58
C LEU A 87 6.46 -15.90 4.98
N LEU A 88 6.22 -14.67 4.52
CA LEU A 88 7.29 -13.79 4.04
C LEU A 88 8.31 -13.51 5.15
N THR A 89 7.85 -13.19 6.35
CA THR A 89 8.68 -12.95 7.55
C THR A 89 9.56 -14.16 7.90
N TRP A 90 8.99 -15.37 7.85
CA TRP A 90 9.72 -16.62 8.08
C TRP A 90 10.87 -16.83 7.07
N VAL A 91 10.71 -16.38 5.82
CA VAL A 91 11.76 -16.45 4.78
C VAL A 91 12.85 -15.39 5.01
N LEU A 92 12.45 -14.16 5.37
CA LEU A 92 13.36 -13.03 5.61
C LEU A 92 14.19 -13.20 6.90
N THR A 93 13.65 -13.85 7.92
CA THR A 93 14.38 -14.16 9.18
C THR A 93 15.40 -15.29 9.05
N ARG A 94 15.46 -16.04 7.94
CA ARG A 94 16.42 -17.14 7.78
C ARG A 94 17.87 -16.62 7.71
N PRO A 95 18.83 -17.15 8.50
CA PRO A 95 20.21 -16.65 8.53
C PRO A 95 20.89 -16.56 7.15
N ALA A 96 20.64 -17.54 6.28
CA ALA A 96 21.19 -17.58 4.92
C ALA A 96 20.53 -16.61 3.91
N THR A 97 19.51 -15.84 4.31
CA THR A 97 18.94 -14.76 3.49
C THR A 97 19.82 -13.50 3.67
N THR A 98 20.46 -13.05 2.60
CA THR A 98 21.26 -11.80 2.54
C THR A 98 20.37 -10.59 2.23
N PRO A 99 20.81 -9.32 2.35
CA PRO A 99 19.99 -8.16 2.01
C PRO A 99 19.47 -8.17 0.57
N GLY A 100 20.33 -8.51 -0.40
CA GLY A 100 19.91 -8.70 -1.81
C GLY A 100 18.99 -9.92 -1.99
N GLY A 101 19.16 -10.98 -1.20
CA GLY A 101 18.19 -12.09 -1.14
C GLY A 101 16.85 -11.66 -0.57
N GLY A 102 16.84 -10.80 0.45
CA GLY A 102 15.65 -10.18 1.02
C GLY A 102 14.91 -9.34 -0.01
N PHE A 103 15.65 -8.53 -0.78
CA PHE A 103 15.10 -7.80 -1.92
C PHE A 103 14.45 -8.75 -2.94
N GLY A 104 15.15 -9.80 -3.37
CA GLY A 104 14.62 -10.77 -4.33
C GLY A 104 13.37 -11.52 -3.84
N TYR A 105 13.32 -11.93 -2.57
CA TYR A 105 12.13 -12.56 -1.99
C TYR A 105 10.97 -11.58 -1.83
N GLY A 106 11.24 -10.34 -1.40
CA GLY A 106 10.23 -9.29 -1.31
C GLY A 106 9.66 -8.90 -2.69
N LEU A 107 10.52 -8.82 -3.71
CA LEU A 107 10.12 -8.56 -5.10
C LEU A 107 9.25 -9.70 -5.65
N LEU A 108 9.64 -10.96 -5.43
CA LEU A 108 8.87 -12.12 -5.90
C LEU A 108 7.51 -12.24 -5.19
N TYR A 109 7.47 -11.94 -3.88
CA TYR A 109 6.22 -11.79 -3.13
C TYR A 109 5.34 -10.69 -3.75
N GLY A 110 5.93 -9.53 -4.02
CA GLY A 110 5.24 -8.39 -4.62
C GLY A 110 4.68 -8.71 -6.00
N LEU A 111 5.42 -9.43 -6.85
CA LEU A 111 4.94 -9.86 -8.16
C LEU A 111 3.79 -10.87 -8.05
N ALA A 112 3.89 -11.86 -7.17
CA ALA A 112 2.83 -12.83 -6.92
C ALA A 112 1.55 -12.20 -6.31
N PHE A 113 1.66 -11.00 -5.74
CA PHE A 113 0.54 -10.21 -5.25
C PHE A 113 -0.02 -9.23 -6.30
N TYR A 114 0.81 -8.35 -6.87
CA TYR A 114 0.36 -7.25 -7.73
C TYR A 114 -0.03 -7.68 -9.15
N VAL A 115 0.57 -8.73 -9.70
CA VAL A 115 0.17 -9.25 -11.02
C VAL A 115 -1.32 -9.66 -11.03
N PRO A 116 -1.80 -10.57 -10.17
CA PRO A 116 -3.23 -10.91 -10.12
C PRO A 116 -4.14 -9.80 -9.55
N LEU A 117 -3.61 -8.83 -8.80
CA LEU A 117 -4.39 -7.70 -8.29
C LEU A 117 -4.75 -6.66 -9.37
N LEU A 118 -3.83 -6.41 -10.32
CA LEU A 118 -3.91 -5.31 -11.28
C LEU A 118 -4.23 -5.66 -12.76
N PRO A 119 -4.81 -6.82 -13.15
CA PRO A 119 -4.98 -7.19 -14.56
C PRO A 119 -5.89 -6.24 -15.34
N TRP A 120 -6.73 -5.46 -14.65
CA TRP A 120 -7.54 -4.38 -15.24
C TRP A 120 -6.70 -3.27 -15.90
N ILE A 121 -5.42 -3.10 -15.53
CA ILE A 121 -4.53 -2.18 -16.27
C ILE A 121 -4.31 -2.69 -17.71
N SER A 122 -4.27 -4.01 -17.90
CA SER A 122 -4.04 -4.61 -19.22
C SER A 122 -5.21 -4.41 -20.18
N THR A 123 -6.44 -4.20 -19.68
CA THR A 123 -7.60 -3.91 -20.53
C THR A 123 -7.63 -2.46 -21.01
N LEU A 124 -6.86 -1.57 -20.37
CA LEU A 124 -6.77 -0.15 -20.73
C LEU A 124 -5.56 0.14 -21.65
N VAL A 125 -4.38 -0.36 -21.28
CA VAL A 125 -3.09 0.01 -21.91
C VAL A 125 -2.24 -1.19 -22.33
N GLY A 126 -2.82 -2.40 -22.31
CA GLY A 126 -2.15 -3.63 -22.73
C GLY A 126 -1.22 -4.25 -21.68
N ALA A 127 -0.73 -5.46 -21.99
CA ALA A 127 -0.05 -6.30 -21.01
C ALA A 127 1.31 -5.76 -20.54
N VAL A 128 2.04 -5.04 -21.41
CA VAL A 128 3.38 -4.52 -21.06
C VAL A 128 3.31 -3.43 -19.98
N PRO A 129 2.50 -2.36 -20.11
CA PRO A 129 2.33 -1.39 -19.02
C PRO A 129 1.76 -2.01 -17.73
N TRP A 130 0.86 -2.99 -17.81
CA TRP A 130 0.38 -3.74 -16.64
C TRP A 130 1.53 -4.43 -15.88
N LEU A 131 2.36 -5.21 -16.59
CA LEU A 131 3.49 -5.90 -15.97
C LEU A 131 4.55 -4.94 -15.43
N VAL A 132 4.78 -3.80 -16.11
CA VAL A 132 5.67 -2.73 -15.62
C VAL A 132 5.10 -2.07 -14.36
N ALA A 133 3.80 -1.78 -14.31
CA ALA A 133 3.14 -1.23 -13.12
C ALA A 133 3.15 -2.21 -11.94
N ALA A 134 2.87 -3.49 -12.18
CA ALA A 134 2.95 -4.54 -11.18
C ALA A 134 4.39 -4.73 -10.66
N LEU A 135 5.40 -4.68 -11.54
CA LEU A 135 6.81 -4.69 -11.16
C LEU A 135 7.19 -3.47 -10.33
N ALA A 136 6.79 -2.26 -10.75
CA ALA A 136 7.03 -1.03 -10.01
C ALA A 136 6.41 -1.08 -8.60
N CYS A 137 5.18 -1.60 -8.46
CA CYS A 137 4.56 -1.84 -7.16
C CYS A 137 5.30 -2.91 -6.34
N ALA A 138 5.82 -3.96 -6.98
CA ALA A 138 6.58 -5.03 -6.33
C ALA A 138 7.97 -4.61 -5.84
N LEU A 139 8.55 -3.52 -6.38
CA LEU A 139 9.80 -2.95 -5.87
C LEU A 139 9.68 -2.49 -4.41
N PHE A 140 8.51 -2.08 -3.93
CA PHE A 140 8.33 -1.61 -2.55
C PHE A 140 8.33 -2.76 -1.51
N PRO A 141 7.61 -3.89 -1.72
CA PRO A 141 7.86 -5.13 -0.98
C PRO A 141 9.30 -5.66 -1.10
N GLY A 142 9.95 -5.46 -2.25
CA GLY A 142 11.39 -5.71 -2.41
C GLY A 142 12.25 -4.87 -1.47
N LEU A 143 12.03 -3.55 -1.42
CA LEU A 143 12.71 -2.63 -0.52
C LEU A 143 12.44 -2.98 0.96
N PHE A 144 11.19 -3.34 1.31
CA PHE A 144 10.89 -3.91 2.63
C PHE A 144 11.71 -5.16 2.89
N GLY A 145 11.76 -6.12 1.96
CA GLY A 145 12.52 -7.36 2.14
C GLY A 145 14.02 -7.14 2.36
N LEU A 146 14.60 -6.13 1.70
CA LEU A 146 15.96 -5.66 1.95
C LEU A 146 16.09 -5.11 3.39
N CYS A 147 15.30 -4.08 3.72
CA CYS A 147 15.37 -3.38 5.01
C CYS A 147 15.07 -4.31 6.20
N ALA A 148 14.10 -5.21 6.06
CA ALA A 148 13.78 -6.28 7.01
C ALA A 148 15.01 -7.15 7.32
N VAL A 149 15.79 -7.54 6.30
CA VAL A 149 17.02 -8.31 6.51
C VAL A 149 18.13 -7.50 7.20
N VAL A 150 18.13 -6.18 7.08
CA VAL A 150 19.02 -5.28 7.83
C VAL A 150 18.59 -5.21 9.30
N VAL A 151 17.30 -4.94 9.58
CA VAL A 151 16.79 -4.68 10.95
C VAL A 151 16.49 -5.94 11.78
N ARG A 152 16.39 -7.14 11.18
CA ARG A 152 16.06 -8.41 11.89
C ARG A 152 16.98 -8.81 13.05
N ARG A 153 18.13 -8.15 13.21
CA ARG A 153 19.10 -8.37 14.30
C ARG A 153 18.87 -7.46 15.51
N LEU A 154 18.02 -6.44 15.38
CA LEU A 154 17.61 -5.61 16.50
C LEU A 154 16.67 -6.41 17.43
N PRO A 155 16.74 -6.23 18.76
CA PRO A 155 15.74 -6.76 19.68
C PRO A 155 14.37 -6.17 19.34
N GLY A 156 13.30 -6.98 19.40
CA GLY A 156 11.96 -6.54 19.00
C GLY A 156 11.70 -6.49 17.50
N TRP A 157 12.49 -7.20 16.68
CA TRP A 157 12.37 -7.22 15.22
C TRP A 157 10.94 -7.38 14.63
N PRO A 158 9.95 -8.08 15.23
CA PRO A 158 8.61 -8.18 14.64
C PRO A 158 7.91 -6.83 14.53
N ILE A 159 8.14 -5.95 15.50
CA ILE A 159 7.62 -4.56 15.52
C ILE A 159 8.31 -3.74 14.44
N TRP A 160 9.64 -3.86 14.32
CA TRP A 160 10.41 -3.14 13.32
C TRP A 160 10.06 -3.54 11.88
N PHE A 161 9.68 -4.80 11.65
CA PHE A 161 9.15 -5.24 10.35
C PHE A 161 7.82 -4.53 10.05
N ALA A 162 6.90 -4.43 11.02
CA ALA A 162 5.64 -3.71 10.83
C ALA A 162 5.85 -2.21 10.54
N VAL A 163 6.75 -1.55 11.29
CA VAL A 163 7.10 -0.13 11.08
C VAL A 163 7.72 0.11 9.70
N VAL A 164 8.68 -0.74 9.28
CA VAL A 164 9.30 -0.64 7.94
C VAL A 164 8.30 -0.94 6.82
N TRP A 165 7.32 -1.83 7.05
CA TRP A 165 6.24 -2.07 6.09
C TRP A 165 5.36 -0.82 5.92
N GLY A 166 4.90 -0.22 7.01
CA GLY A 166 4.08 1.01 6.97
C GLY A 166 4.80 2.15 6.25
N ALA A 167 6.12 2.28 6.47
CA ALA A 167 6.95 3.25 5.77
C ALA A 167 7.05 3.02 4.25
N GLN A 168 7.13 1.77 3.76
CA GLN A 168 7.13 1.52 2.30
C GLN A 168 5.75 1.66 1.65
N GLU A 169 4.66 1.36 2.37
CA GLU A 169 3.31 1.65 1.85
C GLU A 169 3.10 3.14 1.69
N TRP A 170 3.52 3.93 2.68
CA TRP A 170 3.48 5.38 2.60
C TRP A 170 4.32 5.91 1.43
N LEU A 171 5.55 5.40 1.26
CA LEU A 171 6.41 5.79 0.14
C LEU A 171 5.75 5.50 -1.21
N LYS A 172 5.15 4.30 -1.38
CA LYS A 172 4.37 3.92 -2.56
C LYS A 172 3.11 4.80 -2.75
N ALA A 173 2.49 5.24 -1.66
CA ALA A 173 1.30 6.09 -1.66
C ALA A 173 1.58 7.56 -2.03
N VAL A 174 2.86 8.00 -2.10
CA VAL A 174 3.25 9.36 -2.50
C VAL A 174 4.19 9.42 -3.72
N PHE A 175 4.89 8.34 -4.04
CA PHE A 175 5.90 8.29 -5.10
C PHE A 175 5.84 6.99 -5.92
N PRO A 176 6.04 7.03 -7.25
CA PRO A 176 6.22 8.22 -8.11
C PRO A 176 4.88 8.89 -8.49
N PHE A 177 4.94 10.07 -9.12
CA PHE A 177 3.79 10.75 -9.73
C PHE A 177 2.58 11.01 -8.80
N GLY A 178 2.84 11.30 -7.53
CA GLY A 178 1.78 11.49 -6.52
C GLY A 178 1.31 10.19 -5.86
N GLY A 179 1.80 9.03 -6.31
CA GLY A 179 1.68 7.74 -5.65
C GLY A 179 0.63 6.78 -6.23
N PHE A 180 0.74 5.51 -5.83
CA PHE A 180 -0.16 4.42 -6.19
C PHE A 180 -0.52 3.60 -4.92
N PRO A 181 -1.39 4.10 -4.02
CA PRO A 181 -1.71 3.42 -2.77
C PRO A 181 -2.48 2.10 -2.95
N TRP A 182 -2.98 1.80 -4.16
CA TRP A 182 -3.62 0.52 -4.50
C TRP A 182 -2.81 -0.69 -3.99
N GLY A 183 -3.48 -1.65 -3.34
CA GLY A 183 -2.83 -2.82 -2.76
C GLY A 183 -2.16 -2.61 -1.38
N SER A 184 -2.34 -1.46 -0.71
CA SER A 184 -2.01 -1.35 0.72
C SER A 184 -2.82 -2.34 1.55
N VAL A 185 -2.17 -3.01 2.52
CA VAL A 185 -2.70 -4.16 3.27
C VAL A 185 -4.03 -3.86 3.97
N ALA A 186 -4.23 -2.62 4.43
CA ALA A 186 -5.49 -2.16 5.01
C ALA A 186 -6.71 -2.45 4.13
N PHE A 187 -6.62 -2.27 2.81
CA PHE A 187 -7.77 -2.45 1.90
C PHE A 187 -8.24 -3.91 1.81
N GLY A 188 -7.37 -4.89 2.11
CA GLY A 188 -7.76 -6.29 2.30
C GLY A 188 -8.49 -6.59 3.63
N GLN A 189 -8.71 -5.57 4.46
CA GLN A 189 -9.47 -5.66 5.72
C GLN A 189 -10.84 -4.97 5.65
N ALA A 190 -11.32 -4.56 4.47
CA ALA A 190 -12.60 -3.87 4.32
C ALA A 190 -13.84 -4.68 4.76
N GLY A 191 -13.69 -6.00 4.96
CA GLY A 191 -14.67 -6.88 5.64
C GLY A 191 -14.08 -7.65 6.82
N GLY A 192 -12.91 -7.26 7.33
CA GLY A 192 -12.18 -7.94 8.39
C GLY A 192 -12.48 -7.39 9.78
N PRO A 193 -12.26 -8.17 10.86
CA PRO A 193 -12.54 -7.75 12.23
C PRO A 193 -11.66 -6.59 12.71
N LEU A 194 -10.49 -6.38 12.06
CA LEU A 194 -9.54 -5.32 12.37
C LEU A 194 -9.93 -3.95 11.82
N LEU A 195 -10.95 -3.87 10.95
CA LEU A 195 -11.39 -2.64 10.28
C LEU A 195 -11.51 -1.42 11.22
N PRO A 196 -12.10 -1.50 12.43
CA PRO A 196 -12.21 -0.35 13.34
C PRO A 196 -10.90 0.36 13.68
N LEU A 197 -9.75 -0.31 13.59
CA LEU A 197 -8.44 0.31 13.83
C LEU A 197 -8.13 1.47 12.88
N VAL A 198 -8.75 1.50 11.68
CA VAL A 198 -8.60 2.63 10.74
C VAL A 198 -9.10 3.94 11.35
N GLN A 199 -10.11 3.90 12.23
CA GLN A 199 -10.67 5.10 12.87
C GLN A 199 -9.66 5.80 13.80
N LEU A 200 -8.64 5.06 14.30
CA LEU A 200 -7.61 5.59 15.20
C LEU A 200 -6.45 6.28 14.47
N GLY A 201 -5.95 5.70 13.38
CA GLY A 201 -4.70 6.14 12.73
C GLY A 201 -4.67 5.97 11.21
N GLY A 202 -5.83 5.82 10.59
CA GLY A 202 -6.00 5.69 9.16
C GLY A 202 -5.48 4.37 8.59
N VAL A 203 -5.40 4.33 7.25
CA VAL A 203 -4.85 3.19 6.47
C VAL A 203 -3.49 2.74 7.00
N ALA A 204 -2.61 3.69 7.36
CA ALA A 204 -1.26 3.39 7.83
C ALA A 204 -1.24 2.58 9.14
N LEU A 205 -2.09 2.91 10.12
CA LEU A 205 -2.18 2.15 11.36
C LEU A 205 -2.77 0.75 11.12
N LEU A 206 -3.86 0.66 10.34
CA LEU A 206 -4.50 -0.61 10.03
C LEU A 206 -3.55 -1.58 9.31
N SER A 207 -2.87 -1.13 8.24
CA SER A 207 -1.83 -1.93 7.56
C SER A 207 -0.73 -2.37 8.53
N THR A 208 -0.21 -1.44 9.35
CA THR A 208 0.86 -1.73 10.31
C THR A 208 0.40 -2.76 11.35
N SER A 209 -0.85 -2.71 11.83
CA SER A 209 -1.41 -3.68 12.77
C SER A 209 -1.57 -5.08 12.17
N VAL A 210 -2.05 -5.21 10.93
CA VAL A 210 -2.14 -6.51 10.23
C VAL A 210 -0.75 -7.12 10.06
N VAL A 211 0.23 -6.30 9.67
CA VAL A 211 1.61 -6.76 9.49
C VAL A 211 2.24 -7.14 10.84
N LEU A 212 1.98 -6.38 11.91
CA LEU A 212 2.43 -6.71 13.26
C LEU A 212 1.87 -8.04 13.78
N LEU A 213 0.61 -8.37 13.47
CA LEU A 213 0.05 -9.69 13.75
C LEU A 213 0.81 -10.78 12.97
N GLY A 214 1.02 -10.60 11.66
CA GLY A 214 1.72 -11.57 10.83
C GLY A 214 3.18 -11.80 11.26
N THR A 215 3.92 -10.74 11.58
CA THR A 215 5.30 -10.84 12.06
C THR A 215 5.37 -11.46 13.46
N SER A 216 4.41 -11.18 14.33
CA SER A 216 4.32 -11.76 15.68
C SER A 216 3.98 -13.24 15.65
N VAL A 217 3.02 -13.66 14.79
CA VAL A 217 2.72 -15.08 14.54
C VAL A 217 3.96 -15.82 14.02
N ALA A 218 4.69 -15.23 13.07
CA ALA A 218 5.94 -15.82 12.58
C ALA A 218 7.02 -15.93 13.67
N ALA A 219 7.13 -14.92 14.55
CA ALA A 219 8.07 -14.95 15.68
C ALA A 219 7.74 -16.08 16.66
N ILE A 220 6.48 -16.20 17.07
CA ILE A 220 6.00 -17.28 17.95
C ILE A 220 6.26 -18.66 17.31
N ALA A 221 5.94 -18.83 16.02
CA ALA A 221 6.20 -20.08 15.31
C ALA A 221 7.69 -20.44 15.24
N VAL A 222 8.58 -19.45 15.08
CA VAL A 222 10.04 -19.67 15.12
C VAL A 222 10.51 -20.10 16.50
N GLU A 223 9.99 -19.51 17.58
CA GLU A 223 10.36 -19.89 18.95
C GLU A 223 9.80 -21.26 19.35
N ILE A 224 8.57 -21.61 18.95
CA ILE A 224 8.03 -22.97 19.14
C ILE A 224 8.94 -24.01 18.47
N VAL A 225 9.36 -23.78 17.22
CA VAL A 225 10.27 -24.69 16.51
C VAL A 225 11.65 -24.76 17.16
N ARG A 226 12.14 -23.68 17.78
CA ARG A 226 13.39 -23.68 18.56
C ARG A 226 13.24 -24.51 19.82
N TRP A 227 12.18 -24.28 20.60
CA TRP A 227 11.89 -25.01 21.83
C TRP A 227 11.75 -26.52 21.60
N VAL A 228 10.94 -26.94 20.63
CA VAL A 228 10.77 -28.36 20.25
C VAL A 228 12.10 -29.03 19.87
N ARG A 229 13.04 -28.29 19.26
CA ARG A 229 14.35 -28.81 18.85
C ARG A 229 15.42 -28.78 19.94
N ALA A 230 15.30 -27.89 20.91
CA ALA A 230 16.25 -27.77 22.02
C ALA A 230 15.96 -28.79 23.14
N GLY A 231 14.75 -29.35 23.20
CA GLY A 231 14.30 -30.20 24.29
C GLY A 231 14.11 -29.43 25.59
N THR A 232 13.93 -30.14 26.70
CA THR A 232 13.75 -29.55 28.05
C THR A 232 15.07 -29.08 28.67
N ALA A 233 15.90 -28.36 27.91
CA ALA A 233 17.01 -27.61 28.47
C ALA A 233 16.47 -26.51 29.40
N LYS A 234 17.06 -26.37 30.60
CA LYS A 234 16.61 -25.37 31.58
C LYS A 234 16.61 -23.97 30.95
N ALA A 235 15.42 -23.38 30.83
CA ALA A 235 15.27 -21.98 30.48
C ALA A 235 15.84 -21.11 31.62
N ASP A 236 16.68 -20.15 31.27
CA ASP A 236 17.18 -19.15 32.21
C ASP A 236 16.01 -18.23 32.60
N THR A 237 15.58 -18.30 33.87
CA THR A 237 14.38 -17.63 34.36
C THR A 237 14.54 -16.12 34.52
N THR A 238 15.71 -15.56 34.22
CA THR A 238 16.04 -14.13 34.40
C THR A 238 15.63 -13.26 33.21
N THR A 239 15.37 -13.85 32.03
CA THR A 239 14.92 -13.10 30.84
C THR A 239 13.49 -13.46 30.46
N PRO A 240 12.65 -12.48 30.07
CA PRO A 240 11.28 -12.76 29.65
C PRO A 240 11.29 -13.67 28.40
N PRO A 241 10.34 -14.62 28.26
CA PRO A 241 10.30 -15.53 27.13
C PRO A 241 10.32 -14.79 25.79
N ALA A 242 11.04 -15.31 24.80
CA ALA A 242 11.13 -14.69 23.47
C ALA A 242 9.77 -14.51 22.75
N VAL A 243 8.73 -15.24 23.21
CA VAL A 243 7.34 -15.11 22.77
C VAL A 243 6.54 -13.99 23.45
N PHE A 244 7.03 -13.41 24.55
CA PHE A 244 6.29 -12.41 25.34
C PHE A 244 5.96 -11.15 24.54
N LEU A 245 6.96 -10.55 23.87
CA LEU A 245 6.75 -9.33 23.09
C LEU A 245 5.84 -9.56 21.85
N PRO A 246 6.00 -10.64 21.05
CA PRO A 246 5.01 -11.03 20.04
C PRO A 246 3.61 -11.26 20.61
N GLY A 247 3.48 -11.98 21.74
CA GLY A 247 2.20 -12.24 22.39
C GLY A 247 1.51 -10.96 22.85
N MET A 248 2.25 -10.08 23.52
CA MET A 248 1.81 -8.74 23.92
C MET A 248 1.36 -7.90 22.71
N SER A 249 2.09 -7.98 21.59
CA SER A 249 1.73 -7.27 20.35
C SER A 249 0.38 -7.74 19.79
N ILE A 250 0.13 -9.06 19.80
CA ILE A 250 -1.15 -9.65 19.38
C ILE A 250 -2.26 -9.23 20.34
N CYS A 251 -2.05 -9.40 21.65
CA CYS A 251 -3.02 -9.02 22.67
C CYS A 251 -3.38 -7.53 22.59
N LEU A 252 -2.40 -6.65 22.37
CA LEU A 252 -2.63 -5.20 22.24
C LEU A 252 -3.46 -4.86 21.00
N VAL A 253 -3.13 -5.41 19.82
CA VAL A 253 -3.91 -5.17 18.59
C VAL A 253 -5.35 -5.66 18.75
N LEU A 254 -5.55 -6.86 19.31
CA LEU A 254 -6.89 -7.40 19.55
C LEU A 254 -7.66 -6.61 20.60
N LEU A 255 -7.03 -6.23 21.72
CA LEU A 255 -7.65 -5.42 22.77
C LEU A 255 -8.08 -4.05 22.24
N VAL A 256 -7.20 -3.34 21.52
CA VAL A 256 -7.54 -2.04 20.93
C VAL A 256 -8.67 -2.19 19.90
N THR A 257 -8.67 -3.27 19.10
CA THR A 257 -9.78 -3.58 18.18
C THR A 257 -11.11 -3.74 18.94
N ILE A 258 -11.12 -4.53 20.01
CA ILE A 258 -12.30 -4.77 20.86
C ILE A 258 -12.78 -3.48 21.54
N LEU A 259 -11.88 -2.60 21.97
CA LEU A 259 -12.24 -1.32 22.61
C LEU A 259 -12.85 -0.30 21.63
N VAL A 260 -12.42 -0.28 20.36
CA VAL A 260 -12.95 0.63 19.33
C VAL A 260 -14.21 0.08 18.65
N TRP A 261 -14.35 -1.25 18.58
CA TRP A 261 -15.45 -1.92 17.87
C TRP A 261 -16.86 -1.43 18.26
N PRO A 262 -17.24 -1.26 19.54
CA PRO A 262 -18.56 -0.75 19.92
C PRO A 262 -18.84 0.64 19.34
N GLN A 263 -17.88 1.57 19.41
CA GLN A 263 -18.06 2.93 18.90
C GLN A 263 -18.32 2.93 17.38
N VAL A 264 -17.55 2.15 16.63
CA VAL A 264 -17.74 2.01 15.17
C VAL A 264 -19.10 1.38 14.85
N ARG A 265 -19.52 0.34 15.59
CA ARG A 265 -20.84 -0.28 15.38
C ARG A 265 -22.02 0.61 15.76
N HIS A 266 -21.92 1.39 16.85
CA HIS A 266 -22.94 2.39 17.20
C HIS A 266 -23.09 3.47 16.13
N ALA A 267 -21.99 3.88 15.50
CA ALA A 267 -22.02 4.81 14.38
C ALA A 267 -22.69 4.22 13.12
N GLY A 268 -22.39 2.97 12.77
CA GLY A 268 -23.03 2.25 11.66
C GLY A 268 -24.53 2.01 11.88
N ALA A 269 -24.94 1.65 13.10
CA ALA A 269 -26.34 1.45 13.47
C ALA A 269 -27.17 2.75 13.51
N GLY A 270 -26.54 3.92 13.39
CA GLY A 270 -27.22 5.22 13.41
C GLY A 270 -27.95 5.48 14.73
N SER A 271 -27.36 5.11 15.87
CA SER A 271 -28.00 5.27 17.19
C SER A 271 -27.66 6.60 17.90
N GLY A 272 -27.02 7.56 17.22
CA GLY A 272 -26.51 8.80 17.83
C GLY A 272 -27.47 9.99 17.81
N GLY A 273 -28.69 9.82 17.29
CA GLY A 273 -29.68 10.89 17.18
C GLY A 273 -29.34 11.96 16.13
N GLU A 274 -28.35 11.74 15.27
CA GLU A 274 -27.94 12.70 14.25
C GLU A 274 -29.04 12.91 13.19
N PRO A 275 -29.20 14.13 12.63
CA PRO A 275 -30.21 14.43 11.62
C PRO A 275 -30.15 13.48 10.42
N THR A 276 -31.32 13.05 9.94
CA THR A 276 -31.46 12.18 8.76
C THR A 276 -31.80 12.99 7.52
N VAL A 277 -31.23 12.58 6.38
CA VAL A 277 -31.55 13.11 5.05
C VAL A 277 -31.79 11.95 4.09
N THR A 278 -32.82 12.05 3.26
CA THR A 278 -33.01 11.11 2.14
C THR A 278 -32.13 11.55 0.99
N VAL A 279 -31.31 10.65 0.47
CA VAL A 279 -30.43 10.89 -0.69
C VAL A 279 -30.71 9.85 -1.76
N ALA A 280 -30.45 10.21 -3.01
CA ALA A 280 -30.48 9.26 -4.11
C ALA A 280 -29.12 9.17 -4.81
N VAL A 281 -28.77 7.98 -5.29
CA VAL A 281 -27.62 7.72 -6.16
C VAL A 281 -28.13 7.11 -7.46
N VAL A 282 -27.80 7.70 -8.60
CA VAL A 282 -28.26 7.24 -9.93
C VAL A 282 -27.10 6.61 -10.69
N GLN A 283 -27.38 5.48 -11.36
CA GLN A 283 -26.47 4.73 -12.21
C GLN A 283 -27.13 4.56 -13.58
N GLY A 284 -26.78 5.42 -14.54
CA GLY A 284 -27.37 5.41 -15.87
C GLY A 284 -26.92 4.25 -16.76
N ASN A 285 -25.75 3.65 -16.48
CA ASN A 285 -25.06 2.70 -17.38
C ASN A 285 -24.59 3.34 -18.70
N VAL A 286 -23.76 2.62 -19.47
CA VAL A 286 -23.37 3.02 -20.84
C VAL A 286 -23.85 1.98 -21.87
N PRO A 287 -24.11 2.35 -23.13
CA PRO A 287 -24.51 1.38 -24.16
C PRO A 287 -23.45 0.31 -24.46
N ARG A 288 -22.14 0.62 -24.34
CA ARG A 288 -21.04 -0.37 -24.47
C ARG A 288 -19.84 0.00 -23.58
N LEU A 289 -19.24 -0.99 -22.90
CA LEU A 289 -18.00 -0.84 -22.14
C LEU A 289 -16.79 -0.57 -23.05
N GLY A 290 -15.80 0.19 -22.55
CA GLY A 290 -14.50 0.39 -23.20
C GLY A 290 -14.04 1.84 -23.25
N LEU A 291 -12.83 2.08 -23.76
CA LEU A 291 -12.21 3.42 -23.88
C LEU A 291 -12.97 4.38 -24.82
N GLU A 292 -13.87 3.84 -25.65
CA GLU A 292 -14.72 4.61 -26.56
C GLU A 292 -16.04 5.10 -25.91
N PHE A 293 -16.15 5.07 -24.56
CA PHE A 293 -17.29 5.69 -23.86
C PHE A 293 -17.49 7.16 -24.27
N ASN A 294 -16.37 7.86 -24.52
CA ASN A 294 -16.28 9.22 -25.07
C ASN A 294 -16.86 9.39 -26.49
N ALA A 295 -17.25 8.33 -27.20
CA ALA A 295 -18.00 8.41 -28.45
C ALA A 295 -19.54 8.34 -28.24
N GLN A 296 -19.97 8.09 -27.00
CA GLN A 296 -21.37 7.87 -26.60
C GLN A 296 -21.84 8.88 -25.54
N ARG A 297 -21.09 9.96 -25.34
CA ARG A 297 -21.27 11.03 -24.31
C ARG A 297 -22.73 11.44 -24.10
N ARG A 298 -23.43 11.73 -25.20
CA ARG A 298 -24.85 12.12 -25.19
C ARG A 298 -25.75 11.01 -24.64
N ALA A 299 -25.53 9.76 -25.02
CA ALA A 299 -26.27 8.62 -24.52
C ALA A 299 -25.99 8.34 -23.03
N VAL A 300 -24.77 8.60 -22.54
CA VAL A 300 -24.46 8.51 -21.09
C VAL A 300 -25.28 9.53 -20.32
N LEU A 301 -25.33 10.79 -20.78
CA LEU A 301 -26.18 11.83 -20.21
C LEU A 301 -27.67 11.44 -20.26
N ASP A 302 -28.17 11.06 -21.43
CA ASP A 302 -29.57 10.70 -21.64
C ASP A 302 -30.01 9.52 -20.74
N ASN A 303 -29.11 8.56 -20.49
CA ASN A 303 -29.35 7.46 -19.56
C ASN A 303 -29.52 7.93 -18.10
N HIS A 304 -28.65 8.82 -17.60
CA HIS A 304 -28.76 9.36 -16.23
C HIS A 304 -29.98 10.27 -16.07
N VAL A 305 -30.33 11.02 -17.11
CA VAL A 305 -31.58 11.77 -17.19
C VAL A 305 -32.78 10.83 -17.11
N ALA A 306 -32.83 9.79 -17.95
CA ALA A 306 -33.94 8.82 -17.98
C ALA A 306 -34.13 8.11 -16.63
N GLU A 307 -33.04 7.68 -15.98
CA GLU A 307 -33.10 7.02 -14.68
C GLU A 307 -33.50 7.97 -13.54
N THR A 308 -33.15 9.26 -13.64
CA THR A 308 -33.62 10.30 -12.71
C THR A 308 -35.10 10.64 -12.95
N LEU A 309 -35.57 10.61 -14.20
CA LEU A 309 -37.00 10.77 -14.52
C LEU A 309 -37.82 9.56 -14.03
N ARG A 310 -37.25 8.35 -14.06
CA ARG A 310 -37.84 7.15 -13.46
C ARG A 310 -37.99 7.30 -11.95
N LEU A 311 -36.90 7.65 -11.24
CA LEU A 311 -36.94 7.98 -9.81
C LEU A 311 -38.00 9.06 -9.51
N ALA A 312 -38.13 10.09 -10.34
CA ALA A 312 -39.12 11.14 -10.13
C ALA A 312 -40.58 10.65 -10.27
N GLU A 313 -40.85 9.66 -11.13
CA GLU A 313 -42.16 9.02 -11.22
C GLU A 313 -42.41 8.05 -10.06
N ASP A 314 -41.38 7.30 -9.65
CA ASP A 314 -41.44 6.44 -8.48
C ASP A 314 -41.68 7.28 -7.19
N VAL A 315 -41.15 8.51 -7.11
CA VAL A 315 -41.48 9.47 -6.03
C VAL A 315 -42.92 10.02 -6.14
N ARG A 316 -43.38 10.42 -7.33
CA ARG A 316 -44.75 10.92 -7.54
C ARG A 316 -45.83 9.88 -7.22
N SER A 317 -45.57 8.62 -7.53
CA SER A 317 -46.46 7.49 -7.25
C SER A 317 -46.36 6.98 -5.80
N GLY A 318 -45.37 7.45 -5.02
CA GLY A 318 -45.13 7.01 -3.65
C GLY A 318 -44.38 5.68 -3.52
N ALA A 319 -43.84 5.13 -4.61
CA ALA A 319 -42.98 3.96 -4.61
C ALA A 319 -41.55 4.24 -4.08
N ALA A 320 -41.09 5.49 -4.15
CA ALA A 320 -39.82 5.96 -3.61
C ALA A 320 -40.01 7.22 -2.73
N PRO A 321 -39.16 7.45 -1.71
CA PRO A 321 -39.18 8.67 -0.91
C PRO A 321 -38.53 9.84 -1.65
N GLN A 322 -39.05 11.05 -1.48
CA GLN A 322 -38.46 12.29 -2.02
C GLN A 322 -37.01 12.46 -1.51
N PRO A 323 -35.99 12.48 -2.39
CA PRO A 323 -34.63 12.82 -1.99
C PRO A 323 -34.47 14.32 -1.76
N GLN A 324 -33.58 14.69 -0.84
CA GLN A 324 -33.12 16.09 -0.67
C GLN A 324 -32.11 16.48 -1.74
N PHE A 325 -31.34 15.52 -2.26
CA PHE A 325 -30.45 15.69 -3.41
C PHE A 325 -30.11 14.34 -4.04
N VAL A 326 -29.67 14.39 -5.29
CA VAL A 326 -29.28 13.23 -6.11
C VAL A 326 -27.80 13.31 -6.45
N ILE A 327 -27.10 12.18 -6.41
CA ILE A 327 -25.71 12.05 -6.85
C ILE A 327 -25.69 11.28 -8.18
N TRP A 328 -25.09 11.88 -9.20
CA TRP A 328 -24.67 11.18 -10.42
C TRP A 328 -23.16 10.85 -10.38
N PRO A 329 -22.70 9.90 -11.20
CA PRO A 329 -21.29 9.54 -11.32
C PRO A 329 -20.41 10.63 -11.97
N GLU A 330 -19.09 10.44 -11.87
CA GLU A 330 -18.10 11.10 -12.72
C GLU A 330 -18.41 10.82 -14.20
N ASP A 331 -18.19 11.84 -15.06
CA ASP A 331 -18.47 11.82 -16.50
C ASP A 331 -19.93 11.43 -16.89
N SER A 332 -20.89 11.57 -15.96
CA SER A 332 -22.32 11.42 -16.26
C SER A 332 -22.83 12.41 -17.31
N SER A 333 -22.13 13.53 -17.52
CA SER A 333 -22.21 14.41 -18.68
C SER A 333 -20.82 14.70 -19.24
N ASP A 334 -20.27 13.78 -20.04
CA ASP A 334 -19.06 14.01 -20.86
C ASP A 334 -19.16 15.21 -21.85
N ILE A 335 -20.33 15.84 -21.97
CA ILE A 335 -20.57 17.09 -22.68
C ILE A 335 -20.67 18.21 -21.65
N ASP A 336 -19.80 19.22 -21.75
CA ASP A 336 -19.79 20.38 -20.84
C ASP A 336 -21.15 21.11 -20.85
N PRO A 337 -21.94 21.04 -19.76
CA PRO A 337 -23.27 21.65 -19.70
C PRO A 337 -23.23 23.16 -19.45
N LEU A 338 -22.05 23.74 -19.18
CA LEU A 338 -21.86 25.19 -19.13
C LEU A 338 -21.68 25.78 -20.54
N ALA A 339 -21.12 24.98 -21.47
CA ALA A 339 -20.90 25.38 -22.86
C ALA A 339 -22.02 24.91 -23.82
N ASN A 340 -22.75 23.83 -23.49
CA ASN A 340 -23.71 23.17 -24.40
C ASN A 340 -25.17 23.29 -23.87
N PRO A 341 -26.02 24.13 -24.48
CA PRO A 341 -27.39 24.38 -23.98
C PRO A 341 -28.31 23.16 -23.98
N ASP A 342 -28.09 22.17 -24.86
CA ASP A 342 -28.89 20.93 -24.95
C ASP A 342 -28.59 19.97 -23.78
N ALA A 343 -27.34 19.96 -23.29
CA ALA A 343 -26.97 19.24 -22.07
C ALA A 343 -27.55 19.96 -20.84
N ALA A 344 -27.38 21.29 -20.76
CA ALA A 344 -27.94 22.13 -19.71
C ALA A 344 -29.47 21.97 -19.56
N GLN A 345 -30.20 21.92 -20.67
CA GLN A 345 -31.65 21.72 -20.68
C GLN A 345 -32.06 20.33 -20.18
N ALA A 346 -31.37 19.27 -20.60
CA ALA A 346 -31.67 17.91 -20.17
C ALA A 346 -31.44 17.70 -18.67
N ILE A 347 -30.34 18.26 -18.14
CA ILE A 347 -30.02 18.22 -16.70
C ILE A 347 -31.02 19.08 -15.91
N SER A 348 -31.37 20.26 -16.42
CA SER A 348 -32.37 21.13 -15.79
C SER A 348 -33.75 20.48 -15.74
N ALA A 349 -34.14 19.74 -16.79
CA ALA A 349 -35.38 18.97 -16.83
C ALA A 349 -35.36 17.82 -15.81
N ALA A 350 -34.25 17.08 -15.68
CA ALA A 350 -34.09 16.06 -14.65
C ALA A 350 -34.19 16.63 -13.23
N ALA A 351 -33.46 17.71 -12.93
CA ALA A 351 -33.48 18.40 -11.64
C ALA A 351 -34.86 18.96 -11.29
N ALA A 352 -35.55 19.56 -12.26
CA ALA A 352 -36.92 20.06 -12.09
C ALA A 352 -37.93 18.92 -11.87
N ALA A 353 -37.78 17.79 -12.56
CA ALA A 353 -38.70 16.65 -12.43
C ALA A 353 -38.59 15.95 -11.08
N ILE A 354 -37.37 15.80 -10.52
CA ILE A 354 -37.15 15.24 -9.18
C ILE A 354 -37.31 16.28 -8.06
N GLY A 355 -37.32 17.57 -8.39
CA GLY A 355 -37.51 18.67 -7.42
C GLY A 355 -36.34 18.86 -6.45
N ALA A 356 -35.16 18.32 -6.76
CA ALA A 356 -33.99 18.29 -5.87
C ALA A 356 -32.68 18.59 -6.62
N PRO A 357 -31.66 19.18 -5.97
CA PRO A 357 -30.35 19.39 -6.59
C PRO A 357 -29.67 18.08 -7.00
N ILE A 358 -28.97 18.10 -8.13
CA ILE A 358 -28.22 16.96 -8.66
C ILE A 358 -26.73 17.29 -8.67
N LEU A 359 -25.87 16.43 -8.11
CA LEU A 359 -24.41 16.50 -8.34
C LEU A 359 -24.08 15.76 -9.63
N ILE A 360 -23.74 16.48 -10.70
CA ILE A 360 -23.39 15.93 -12.01
C ILE A 360 -21.87 15.90 -12.20
N GLY A 361 -21.36 14.91 -12.93
CA GLY A 361 -19.94 14.83 -13.32
C GLY A 361 -19.75 15.25 -14.77
N THR A 362 -18.78 16.12 -15.04
CA THR A 362 -18.52 16.67 -16.38
C THR A 362 -17.04 17.02 -16.58
N VAL A 363 -16.63 17.09 -17.84
CA VAL A 363 -15.35 17.69 -18.24
C VAL A 363 -15.58 19.16 -18.59
N VAL A 364 -14.72 20.06 -18.10
CA VAL A 364 -14.78 21.51 -18.36
C VAL A 364 -13.44 22.02 -18.87
N ASP A 365 -13.47 22.97 -19.81
CA ASP A 365 -12.28 23.67 -20.31
C ASP A 365 -11.61 24.52 -19.21
N VAL A 366 -10.28 24.47 -19.10
CA VAL A 366 -9.54 25.37 -18.20
C VAL A 366 -9.61 26.82 -18.72
N PRO A 367 -10.08 27.79 -17.91
CA PRO A 367 -10.17 29.19 -18.35
C PRO A 367 -8.81 29.75 -18.75
N GLY A 368 -8.73 30.34 -19.95
CA GLY A 368 -7.51 30.95 -20.47
C GLY A 368 -6.49 29.97 -21.07
N ARG A 369 -6.83 28.69 -21.27
CA ARG A 369 -5.97 27.73 -21.96
C ARG A 369 -5.55 28.21 -23.36
N LEU A 370 -4.33 27.88 -23.77
CA LEU A 370 -3.88 28.17 -25.13
C LEU A 370 -4.65 27.31 -26.14
N GLN A 371 -5.03 27.88 -27.28
CA GLN A 371 -5.82 27.16 -28.30
C GLN A 371 -5.11 25.91 -28.85
N GLN A 372 -3.78 25.83 -28.71
CA GLN A 372 -2.92 24.71 -29.10
C GLN A 372 -2.55 23.76 -27.94
N SER A 373 -2.93 24.09 -26.70
CA SER A 373 -2.75 23.25 -25.51
C SER A 373 -4.13 22.89 -24.96
N PRO A 374 -4.71 21.72 -25.30
CA PRO A 374 -5.92 21.26 -24.64
C PRO A 374 -5.60 21.07 -23.15
N GLU A 375 -6.40 21.68 -22.27
CA GLU A 375 -6.28 21.59 -20.83
C GLU A 375 -7.68 21.57 -20.24
N TYR A 376 -7.98 20.51 -19.48
CA TYR A 376 -9.32 20.23 -18.96
C TYR A 376 -9.29 20.03 -17.45
N THR A 377 -10.42 20.24 -16.80
CA THR A 377 -10.68 19.74 -15.45
C THR A 377 -11.82 18.73 -15.48
N ASN A 378 -11.71 17.71 -14.65
CA ASN A 378 -12.77 16.75 -14.36
C ASN A 378 -13.50 17.29 -13.12
N THR A 379 -14.80 17.54 -13.24
CA THR A 379 -15.52 18.44 -12.34
C THR A 379 -16.88 17.88 -11.97
N MET A 380 -17.17 17.88 -10.67
CA MET A 380 -18.51 17.62 -10.13
C MET A 380 -19.22 18.95 -9.87
N ILE A 381 -20.38 19.20 -10.49
CA ILE A 381 -21.15 20.45 -10.38
C ILE A 381 -22.49 20.16 -9.70
N VAL A 382 -22.89 20.99 -8.72
CA VAL A 382 -24.24 20.99 -8.17
C VAL A 382 -25.16 21.73 -9.13
N TRP A 383 -26.20 21.06 -9.61
CA TRP A 383 -27.24 21.63 -10.46
C TRP A 383 -28.56 21.74 -9.70
N ASN A 384 -28.96 22.96 -9.38
CA ASN A 384 -30.18 23.25 -8.62
C ASN A 384 -31.41 23.30 -9.54
N PRO A 385 -32.58 22.81 -9.08
CA PRO A 385 -33.83 22.95 -9.81
C PRO A 385 -34.18 24.43 -10.01
N GLY A 386 -34.52 24.81 -11.24
CA GLY A 386 -34.94 26.17 -11.60
C GLY A 386 -33.82 27.23 -11.71
N THR A 387 -32.71 27.10 -10.97
CA THR A 387 -31.60 28.07 -11.00
C THR A 387 -30.33 27.58 -11.71
N GLY A 388 -30.17 26.26 -11.93
CA GLY A 388 -29.07 25.71 -12.71
C GLY A 388 -27.77 25.52 -11.91
N PRO A 389 -26.58 25.65 -12.53
CA PRO A 389 -25.30 25.31 -11.90
C PRO A 389 -24.96 26.23 -10.71
N ALA A 390 -24.36 25.65 -9.68
CA ALA A 390 -24.00 26.32 -8.43
C ALA A 390 -22.58 25.91 -7.96
N ASP A 391 -22.43 25.40 -6.73
CA ASP A 391 -21.17 24.90 -6.19
C ASP A 391 -20.55 23.82 -7.09
N ARG A 392 -19.21 23.76 -7.13
CA ARG A 392 -18.48 22.73 -7.86
C ARG A 392 -17.23 22.26 -7.13
N HIS A 393 -16.83 21.03 -7.44
CA HIS A 393 -15.57 20.42 -7.02
C HIS A 393 -14.80 19.98 -8.27
N ASP A 394 -13.65 20.60 -8.50
CA ASP A 394 -12.70 20.22 -9.54
C ASP A 394 -11.74 19.12 -8.99
N LYS A 395 -11.36 18.13 -9.79
CA LYS A 395 -10.57 16.97 -9.31
C LYS A 395 -9.15 17.38 -8.90
N ALA A 396 -8.75 17.06 -7.67
CA ALA A 396 -7.48 17.50 -7.08
C ALA A 396 -6.36 16.46 -7.22
N ILE A 397 -6.68 15.16 -7.38
CA ILE A 397 -5.72 14.09 -7.66
C ILE A 397 -6.06 13.41 -8.99
N VAL A 398 -5.36 13.84 -10.04
CA VAL A 398 -5.51 13.34 -11.40
C VAL A 398 -4.70 12.04 -11.59
N GLN A 399 -5.26 11.07 -12.31
CA GLN A 399 -4.67 9.75 -12.53
C GLN A 399 -3.54 9.78 -13.58
N PRO A 400 -2.30 9.37 -13.24
CA PRO A 400 -1.21 9.27 -14.21
C PRO A 400 -1.50 8.21 -15.29
N PHE A 401 -1.04 8.47 -16.52
CA PHE A 401 -1.20 7.65 -17.74
C PHE A 401 -2.62 7.49 -18.28
N GLY A 402 -3.65 7.69 -17.47
CA GLY A 402 -5.05 7.78 -17.92
C GLY A 402 -5.44 9.22 -18.23
N GLU A 403 -5.46 10.07 -17.20
CA GLU A 403 -5.96 11.44 -17.30
C GLU A 403 -4.88 12.47 -17.69
N TYR A 404 -3.60 12.15 -17.47
CA TYR A 404 -2.47 12.93 -18.00
C TYR A 404 -1.24 12.05 -18.28
N LEU A 405 -0.37 12.45 -19.20
CA LEU A 405 0.90 11.76 -19.45
C LEU A 405 2.04 12.34 -18.59
N PRO A 406 2.52 11.67 -17.54
CA PRO A 406 3.75 12.09 -16.85
C PRO A 406 4.95 11.94 -17.81
N MET A 407 5.92 12.86 -17.72
CA MET A 407 7.15 12.86 -18.54
C MET A 407 6.94 12.45 -20.02
N PRO A 408 6.17 13.22 -20.83
CA PRO A 408 5.83 12.85 -22.21
C PRO A 408 7.04 12.51 -23.09
N TRP A 409 8.16 13.22 -22.89
CA TRP A 409 9.42 12.99 -23.60
C TRP A 409 9.96 11.56 -23.45
N LEU A 410 9.67 10.89 -22.34
CA LEU A 410 10.11 9.51 -22.08
C LEU A 410 9.07 8.51 -22.56
N PHE A 411 7.83 8.62 -22.09
CA PHE A 411 6.85 7.55 -22.26
C PHE A 411 6.31 7.42 -23.70
N ARG A 412 6.33 8.49 -24.51
CA ARG A 412 6.07 8.40 -25.96
C ARG A 412 7.04 7.47 -26.71
N HIS A 413 8.29 7.37 -26.23
CA HIS A 413 9.27 6.44 -26.80
C HIS A 413 9.15 5.01 -26.26
N LEU A 414 8.42 4.80 -25.16
CA LEU A 414 8.29 3.50 -24.49
C LEU A 414 6.96 2.79 -24.77
N SER A 415 5.91 3.50 -25.19
CA SER A 415 4.58 2.93 -25.42
C SER A 415 3.82 3.66 -26.51
N GLY A 416 3.35 2.91 -27.51
CA GLY A 416 2.42 3.42 -28.53
C GLY A 416 1.03 3.81 -28.00
N TYR A 417 0.74 3.57 -26.71
CA TYR A 417 -0.47 4.06 -26.05
C TYR A 417 -0.30 5.43 -25.37
N ALA A 418 0.92 5.99 -25.33
CA ALA A 418 1.21 7.21 -24.57
C ALA A 418 0.34 8.41 -25.00
N ASP A 419 0.09 8.57 -26.30
CA ASP A 419 -0.74 9.65 -26.85
C ASP A 419 -2.26 9.45 -26.69
N ARG A 420 -2.69 8.40 -25.96
CA ARG A 420 -4.09 8.24 -25.53
C ARG A 420 -4.37 8.82 -24.14
N ALA A 421 -3.34 9.21 -23.39
CA ALA A 421 -3.52 9.85 -22.10
C ALA A 421 -4.19 11.23 -22.29
N GLY A 422 -5.05 11.60 -21.35
CA GLY A 422 -5.75 12.88 -21.38
C GLY A 422 -4.86 14.10 -21.13
N HIS A 423 -5.51 15.25 -20.99
CA HIS A 423 -4.90 16.53 -20.68
C HIS A 423 -5.55 17.19 -19.45
N PHE A 424 -5.89 16.38 -18.44
CA PHE A 424 -6.49 16.90 -17.22
C PHE A 424 -5.43 17.54 -16.31
N VAL A 425 -5.77 18.68 -15.71
CA VAL A 425 -4.93 19.37 -14.73
C VAL A 425 -5.53 19.28 -13.32
N PRO A 426 -4.71 19.07 -12.27
CA PRO A 426 -5.22 19.00 -10.89
C PRO A 426 -5.57 20.39 -10.36
N VAL A 427 -6.75 20.52 -9.74
CA VAL A 427 -7.22 21.80 -9.15
C VAL A 427 -7.41 21.66 -7.64
N PRO A 428 -6.51 22.21 -6.80
CA PRO A 428 -6.66 22.17 -5.35
C PRO A 428 -7.91 22.94 -4.87
N ASN A 429 -8.70 22.31 -4.01
CA ASN A 429 -9.92 22.92 -3.44
C ASN A 429 -10.25 22.31 -2.06
N THR A 430 -11.40 22.69 -1.48
CA THR A 430 -11.85 22.25 -0.15
C THR A 430 -12.27 20.77 -0.10
N GLY A 431 -12.57 20.16 -1.25
CA GLY A 431 -13.18 18.83 -1.35
C GLY A 431 -14.65 18.81 -0.95
N VAL A 432 -15.35 19.95 -0.89
CA VAL A 432 -16.74 20.06 -0.39
C VAL A 432 -17.59 20.91 -1.33
N VAL A 433 -18.82 20.46 -1.57
CA VAL A 433 -19.90 21.23 -2.24
C VAL A 433 -21.13 21.30 -1.33
N GLN A 434 -21.91 22.37 -1.43
CA GLN A 434 -23.19 22.51 -0.72
C GLN A 434 -24.35 21.95 -1.54
N MET A 435 -25.08 20.98 -0.99
CA MET A 435 -26.26 20.37 -1.61
C MET A 435 -27.46 20.51 -0.68
N ALA A 436 -28.46 21.32 -1.06
CA ALA A 436 -29.64 21.60 -0.22
C ALA A 436 -29.31 22.02 1.23
N GLY A 437 -28.18 22.73 1.44
CA GLY A 437 -27.68 23.14 2.75
C GLY A 437 -26.84 22.10 3.50
N VAL A 438 -26.59 20.93 2.90
CA VAL A 438 -25.70 19.89 3.41
C VAL A 438 -24.31 20.00 2.77
N PRO A 439 -23.23 20.11 3.56
CA PRO A 439 -21.87 20.02 3.04
C PRO A 439 -21.54 18.55 2.68
N VAL A 440 -21.47 18.26 1.38
CA VAL A 440 -21.12 16.94 0.84
C VAL A 440 -19.66 16.94 0.40
N GLY A 441 -18.88 16.00 0.94
CA GLY A 441 -17.46 15.86 0.60
C GLY A 441 -17.25 14.98 -0.62
N VAL A 442 -16.54 15.47 -1.64
CA VAL A 442 -16.34 14.78 -2.91
C VAL A 442 -14.94 14.18 -2.98
N ALA A 443 -14.84 12.92 -3.38
CA ALA A 443 -13.58 12.25 -3.70
C ALA A 443 -13.76 11.46 -5.01
N THR A 444 -13.48 12.12 -6.14
CA THR A 444 -13.83 11.66 -7.48
C THR A 444 -12.96 10.47 -7.90
N CYS A 445 -13.58 9.31 -8.10
CA CYS A 445 -13.03 8.09 -8.71
C CYS A 445 -11.70 7.60 -8.12
N TRP A 446 -10.58 8.11 -8.66
CA TRP A 446 -9.22 7.83 -8.25
C TRP A 446 -8.90 8.37 -6.84
N GLU A 447 -9.56 9.45 -6.42
CA GLU A 447 -9.23 10.18 -5.19
C GLU A 447 -9.52 9.39 -3.90
N VAL A 448 -10.52 8.51 -3.90
CA VAL A 448 -10.93 7.72 -2.71
C VAL A 448 -9.81 6.83 -2.15
N VAL A 449 -8.85 6.41 -2.99
CA VAL A 449 -7.73 5.56 -2.56
C VAL A 449 -6.64 6.35 -1.83
N PHE A 450 -6.63 7.69 -1.91
CA PHE A 450 -5.65 8.55 -1.22
C PHE A 450 -6.22 9.13 0.08
N ASP A 451 -5.53 8.92 1.20
CA ASP A 451 -5.95 9.39 2.53
C ASP A 451 -6.23 10.91 2.58
N ARG A 452 -5.59 11.70 1.71
CA ARG A 452 -5.67 13.16 1.73
C ARG A 452 -7.01 13.71 1.23
N ALA A 453 -7.68 13.07 0.27
CA ALA A 453 -8.89 13.64 -0.35
C ALA A 453 -10.11 13.64 0.60
N PRO A 454 -10.64 12.49 1.06
CA PRO A 454 -11.78 12.47 1.98
C PRO A 454 -11.45 13.15 3.32
N ARG A 455 -10.20 13.04 3.80
CA ARG A 455 -9.76 13.77 5.01
C ARG A 455 -9.83 15.28 4.85
N THR A 456 -9.53 15.82 3.68
CA THR A 456 -9.58 17.27 3.42
C THR A 456 -11.04 17.73 3.42
N ALA A 457 -11.91 17.03 2.69
CA ALA A 457 -13.35 17.29 2.69
C ALA A 457 -13.96 17.29 4.10
N VAL A 458 -13.68 16.25 4.90
CA VAL A 458 -14.23 16.11 6.27
C VAL A 458 -13.68 17.17 7.22
N ARG A 459 -12.42 17.60 7.07
CA ARG A 459 -11.86 18.72 7.85
C ARG A 459 -12.44 20.07 7.44
N ASN A 460 -12.92 20.21 6.20
CA ASN A 460 -13.64 21.37 5.69
C ASN A 460 -15.16 21.29 5.91
N GLY A 461 -15.63 20.39 6.78
CA GLY A 461 -17.00 20.37 7.28
C GLY A 461 -17.93 19.35 6.61
N ALA A 462 -17.45 18.51 5.69
CA ALA A 462 -18.28 17.49 5.05
C ALA A 462 -19.00 16.59 6.07
N GLN A 463 -20.33 16.49 5.95
CA GLN A 463 -21.20 15.68 6.80
C GLN A 463 -21.51 14.30 6.21
N LEU A 464 -21.31 14.17 4.91
CA LEU A 464 -21.38 12.95 4.11
C LEU A 464 -20.19 12.94 3.15
N LEU A 465 -19.84 11.77 2.63
CA LEU A 465 -18.87 11.62 1.54
C LEU A 465 -19.56 11.06 0.30
N THR A 466 -19.09 11.45 -0.88
CA THR A 466 -19.47 10.87 -2.16
C THR A 466 -18.24 10.49 -2.97
N VAL A 467 -18.35 9.39 -3.71
CA VAL A 467 -17.35 8.85 -4.63
C VAL A 467 -18.02 8.67 -6.00
N PRO A 468 -18.14 9.75 -6.80
CA PRO A 468 -18.56 9.67 -8.19
C PRO A 468 -17.46 9.01 -9.02
N SER A 469 -17.80 8.07 -9.91
CA SER A 469 -16.78 7.27 -10.61
C SER A 469 -17.20 6.76 -11.98
N ASN A 470 -16.42 7.11 -13.01
CA ASN A 470 -16.60 6.68 -14.39
C ASN A 470 -16.02 5.28 -14.59
N ASN A 471 -16.79 4.30 -14.15
CA ASN A 471 -16.41 2.90 -14.20
C ASN A 471 -16.65 2.26 -15.59
N ALA A 472 -16.96 3.05 -16.64
CA ALA A 472 -17.22 2.54 -18.00
C ALA A 472 -16.01 1.82 -18.63
N THR A 473 -14.82 2.06 -18.07
CA THR A 473 -13.56 1.40 -18.42
C THR A 473 -13.14 0.31 -17.41
N PHE A 474 -13.86 0.16 -16.29
CA PHE A 474 -13.50 -0.74 -15.20
C PHE A 474 -14.02 -2.17 -15.46
N THR A 475 -13.30 -3.14 -14.90
CA THR A 475 -13.85 -4.49 -14.69
C THR A 475 -14.64 -4.53 -13.39
N LYS A 476 -15.58 -5.49 -13.25
CA LYS A 476 -16.29 -5.73 -11.97
C LYS A 476 -15.33 -5.83 -10.77
N THR A 477 -14.22 -6.56 -10.93
CA THR A 477 -13.16 -6.69 -9.92
C THR A 477 -12.56 -5.34 -9.51
N MET A 478 -12.35 -4.42 -10.46
CA MET A 478 -11.84 -3.08 -10.16
C MET A 478 -12.87 -2.23 -9.40
N SER A 479 -14.15 -2.32 -9.75
CA SER A 479 -15.22 -1.68 -8.97
C SER A 479 -15.33 -2.24 -7.55
N GLU A 480 -15.19 -3.55 -7.36
CA GLU A 480 -15.19 -4.16 -6.02
C GLU A 480 -13.96 -3.72 -5.18
N GLN A 481 -12.79 -3.58 -5.80
CA GLN A 481 -11.60 -3.02 -5.15
C GLN A 481 -11.78 -1.54 -4.76
N GLN A 482 -12.38 -0.73 -5.62
CA GLN A 482 -12.73 0.67 -5.30
C GLN A 482 -13.76 0.77 -4.17
N LEU A 483 -14.77 -0.10 -4.17
CA LEU A 483 -15.79 -0.18 -3.12
C LEU A 483 -15.15 -0.53 -1.76
N ALA A 484 -14.14 -1.41 -1.74
CA ALA A 484 -13.37 -1.68 -0.53
C ALA A 484 -12.62 -0.44 -0.02
N PHE A 485 -12.13 0.45 -0.90
CA PHE A 485 -11.55 1.73 -0.46
C PHE A 485 -12.61 2.62 0.19
N ALA A 486 -13.78 2.77 -0.45
CA ALA A 486 -14.89 3.56 0.07
C ALA A 486 -15.36 3.08 1.47
N LYS A 487 -15.44 1.77 1.70
CA LYS A 487 -15.70 1.18 3.04
C LYS A 487 -14.71 1.62 4.10
N ILE A 488 -13.43 1.62 3.77
CA ILE A 488 -12.39 2.04 4.71
C ILE A 488 -12.49 3.55 5.00
N ARG A 489 -12.81 4.39 4.00
CA ARG A 489 -13.03 5.82 4.21
C ARG A 489 -14.26 6.12 5.06
N ALA A 490 -15.32 5.32 4.96
CA ALA A 490 -16.52 5.44 5.80
C ALA A 490 -16.18 5.30 7.29
N VAL A 491 -15.43 4.25 7.65
CA VAL A 491 -14.98 3.98 9.03
C VAL A 491 -13.92 4.97 9.51
N GLU A 492 -12.95 5.29 8.65
CA GLU A 492 -11.85 6.20 8.96
C GLU A 492 -12.36 7.59 9.34
N HIS A 493 -13.44 8.06 8.71
CA HIS A 493 -13.97 9.41 8.91
C HIS A 493 -15.25 9.50 9.74
N ASP A 494 -15.86 8.38 10.15
CA ASP A 494 -17.21 8.35 10.73
C ASP A 494 -18.22 9.06 9.80
N ARG A 495 -18.29 8.60 8.54
CA ARG A 495 -19.16 9.19 7.50
C ARG A 495 -19.89 8.10 6.73
N TYR A 496 -21.12 8.39 6.34
CA TYR A 496 -21.75 7.64 5.25
C TYR A 496 -21.03 7.99 3.94
N VAL A 497 -20.82 7.00 3.08
CA VAL A 497 -20.20 7.18 1.76
C VAL A 497 -21.18 6.73 0.68
N LEU A 498 -21.49 7.65 -0.25
CA LEU A 498 -22.32 7.42 -1.42
C LEU A 498 -21.41 7.13 -2.61
N VAL A 499 -21.39 5.89 -3.10
CA VAL A 499 -20.59 5.52 -4.28
C VAL A 499 -21.52 5.55 -5.49
N ALA A 500 -21.23 6.42 -6.46
CA ALA A 500 -22.01 6.58 -7.69
C ALA A 500 -21.16 6.14 -8.88
N GLY A 501 -21.42 4.95 -9.40
CA GLY A 501 -20.71 4.37 -10.55
C GLY A 501 -21.53 4.50 -11.83
N THR A 502 -20.89 4.92 -12.93
CA THR A 502 -21.53 4.99 -14.26
C THR A 502 -22.04 3.61 -14.69
N THR A 503 -21.18 2.60 -14.62
CA THR A 503 -21.45 1.17 -14.89
C THR A 503 -21.00 0.26 -13.73
N GLY A 504 -20.22 0.83 -12.81
CA GLY A 504 -19.66 0.12 -11.66
C GLY A 504 -20.73 -0.15 -10.61
N ILE A 505 -20.36 -0.84 -9.53
CA ILE A 505 -21.25 -1.00 -8.38
C ILE A 505 -21.41 0.36 -7.69
N SER A 506 -22.62 0.91 -7.74
CA SER A 506 -23.05 2.00 -6.87
C SER A 506 -23.51 1.44 -5.52
N ALA A 507 -23.29 2.19 -4.44
CA ALA A 507 -23.59 1.71 -3.09
C ALA A 507 -23.79 2.85 -2.09
N VAL A 508 -24.56 2.57 -1.03
CA VAL A 508 -24.62 3.40 0.18
C VAL A 508 -23.92 2.66 1.30
N ILE A 509 -22.87 3.25 1.86
CA ILE A 509 -22.01 2.63 2.87
C ILE A 509 -22.19 3.35 4.21
N ALA A 510 -22.41 2.59 5.28
CA ALA A 510 -22.54 3.09 6.64
C ALA A 510 -21.17 3.43 7.28
N PRO A 511 -21.13 4.27 8.35
CA PRO A 511 -19.91 4.58 9.10
C PRO A 511 -19.18 3.40 9.75
N ASP A 512 -19.74 2.18 9.74
CA ASP A 512 -19.06 0.95 10.18
C ASP A 512 -18.48 0.10 9.03
N GLY A 513 -18.59 0.59 7.78
CA GLY A 513 -18.13 -0.09 6.57
C GLY A 513 -19.15 -1.08 5.97
N GLY A 514 -20.34 -1.21 6.57
CA GLY A 514 -21.43 -2.01 6.01
C GLY A 514 -21.99 -1.41 4.72
N GLU A 515 -22.22 -2.25 3.70
CA GLU A 515 -23.07 -1.90 2.55
C GLU A 515 -24.54 -1.94 3.02
N LEU A 516 -25.23 -0.79 3.00
CA LEU A 516 -26.66 -0.70 3.31
C LEU A 516 -27.52 -1.03 2.09
N SER A 517 -27.07 -0.60 0.92
CA SER A 517 -27.67 -0.93 -0.38
C SER A 517 -26.60 -0.87 -1.48
N ARG A 518 -26.83 -1.60 -2.57
CA ARG A 518 -25.92 -1.74 -3.71
C ARG A 518 -26.68 -2.01 -5.00
N THR A 519 -26.15 -1.55 -6.12
CA THR A 519 -26.59 -1.94 -7.45
C THR A 519 -25.83 -3.19 -7.93
N ASP A 520 -26.28 -3.76 -9.06
CA ASP A 520 -25.47 -4.68 -9.84
C ASP A 520 -24.55 -3.95 -10.82
N PHE A 521 -23.46 -4.61 -11.19
CA PHE A 521 -22.51 -4.11 -12.18
C PHE A 521 -23.13 -4.15 -13.59
N PHE A 522 -23.00 -3.05 -14.34
CA PHE A 522 -23.48 -2.88 -15.72
C PHE A 522 -25.01 -2.99 -15.89
N VAL A 523 -25.77 -2.59 -14.88
CA VAL A 523 -27.25 -2.52 -14.90
C VAL A 523 -27.69 -1.08 -14.59
N PRO A 524 -28.59 -0.44 -15.35
CA PRO A 524 -29.14 0.86 -14.97
C PRO A 524 -30.02 0.73 -13.72
N ALA A 525 -29.82 1.61 -12.74
CA ALA A 525 -30.53 1.57 -11.46
C ALA A 525 -30.39 2.89 -10.69
N TYR A 526 -31.20 3.08 -9.66
CA TYR A 526 -30.98 4.07 -8.62
C TYR A 526 -31.03 3.42 -7.24
N LEU A 527 -30.43 4.07 -6.25
CA LEU A 527 -30.55 3.75 -4.83
C LEU A 527 -31.09 4.99 -4.11
N ASP A 528 -32.27 4.92 -3.52
CA ASP A 528 -32.73 5.88 -2.51
C ASP A 528 -32.39 5.36 -1.10
N MET A 529 -31.99 6.23 -0.17
CA MET A 529 -31.71 5.84 1.21
C MET A 529 -31.76 7.01 2.19
N SER A 530 -32.22 6.76 3.41
CA SER A 530 -32.08 7.69 4.53
C SER A 530 -30.71 7.51 5.19
N VAL A 531 -29.88 8.54 5.15
CA VAL A 531 -28.54 8.57 5.77
C VAL A 531 -28.47 9.64 6.85
N ARG A 532 -27.50 9.54 7.78
CA ARG A 532 -27.33 10.52 8.87
C ARG A 532 -26.18 11.48 8.60
N LEU A 533 -26.41 12.75 8.92
CA LEU A 533 -25.42 13.83 8.83
C LEU A 533 -24.46 13.79 10.02
N LYS A 534 -23.20 13.42 9.75
CA LYS A 534 -22.18 13.19 10.77
C LYS A 534 -21.23 14.39 10.87
N THR A 535 -21.00 14.93 12.07
CA THR A 535 -20.07 16.08 12.27
C THR A 535 -18.80 15.73 13.01
N THR A 536 -18.79 14.65 13.82
CA THR A 536 -17.64 14.22 14.63
C THR A 536 -16.38 14.00 13.79
N LEU A 537 -15.22 14.45 14.29
CA LEU A 537 -13.91 14.20 13.67
C LEU A 537 -13.16 13.10 14.41
N THR A 538 -12.97 11.96 13.75
CA THR A 538 -12.24 10.79 14.25
C THR A 538 -10.77 11.11 14.57
N PRO A 539 -10.10 10.31 15.43
CA PRO A 539 -8.66 10.42 15.65
C PRO A 539 -7.83 10.33 14.36
N ALA A 540 -8.19 9.45 13.42
CA ALA A 540 -7.55 9.37 12.12
C ALA A 540 -7.69 10.67 11.30
N THR A 541 -8.89 11.24 11.21
CA THR A 541 -9.15 12.51 10.52
C THR A 541 -8.30 13.64 11.11
N ARG A 542 -8.10 13.64 12.43
CA ARG A 542 -7.24 14.61 13.12
C ARG A 542 -5.75 14.36 12.83
N TRP A 543 -5.26 13.15 13.10
CA TRP A 543 -3.84 12.87 13.34
C TRP A 543 -3.19 11.78 12.46
N ALA A 544 -3.89 11.11 11.55
CA ALA A 544 -3.29 10.04 10.73
C ALA A 544 -1.98 10.42 10.01
N PRO A 545 -1.80 11.64 9.45
CA PRO A 545 -0.50 12.04 8.89
C PRO A 545 0.63 12.12 9.93
N MET A 546 0.34 12.45 11.19
CA MET A 546 1.34 12.42 12.26
C MET A 546 1.77 10.99 12.57
N VAL A 547 0.83 10.03 12.54
CA VAL A 547 1.12 8.58 12.66
C VAL A 547 2.00 8.12 11.49
N GLN A 548 1.71 8.56 10.26
CA GLN A 548 2.53 8.27 9.08
C GLN A 548 3.96 8.82 9.21
N TRP A 549 4.11 10.09 9.56
CA TRP A 549 5.44 10.69 9.78
C TRP A 549 6.21 10.02 10.92
N ALA A 550 5.53 9.63 12.01
CA ALA A 550 6.14 8.88 13.09
C ALA A 550 6.63 7.49 12.64
N LEU A 551 5.84 6.75 11.85
CA LEU A 551 6.23 5.45 11.28
C LEU A 551 7.43 5.58 10.32
N VAL A 552 7.42 6.58 9.43
CA VAL A 552 8.52 6.84 8.48
C VAL A 552 9.80 7.26 9.23
N GLY A 553 9.69 8.17 10.20
CA GLY A 553 10.82 8.58 11.04
C GLY A 553 11.40 7.42 11.86
N ALA A 554 10.54 6.60 12.46
CA ALA A 554 10.95 5.39 13.17
C ALA A 554 11.65 4.38 12.24
N ALA A 555 11.10 4.10 11.05
CA ALA A 555 11.74 3.23 10.06
C ALA A 555 13.14 3.74 9.66
N GLY A 556 13.30 5.04 9.41
CA GLY A 556 14.59 5.67 9.11
C GLY A 556 15.61 5.49 10.24
N MET A 557 15.22 5.80 11.49
CA MET A 557 16.07 5.61 12.66
C MET A 557 16.47 4.14 12.88
N LEU A 558 15.53 3.20 12.72
CA LEU A 558 15.77 1.76 12.87
C LEU A 558 16.75 1.24 11.82
N ILE A 559 16.63 1.68 10.56
CA ILE A 559 17.56 1.32 9.48
C ILE A 559 18.96 1.84 9.78
N LEU A 560 19.10 3.11 10.19
CA LEU A 560 20.40 3.70 10.57
C LEU A 560 21.04 2.98 11.77
N ALA A 561 20.26 2.67 12.81
CA ALA A 561 20.71 1.92 13.97
C ALA A 561 21.19 0.51 13.58
N ALA A 562 20.44 -0.18 12.72
CA ALA A 562 20.82 -1.51 12.24
C ALA A 562 22.05 -1.49 11.32
N ILE A 563 22.22 -0.49 10.45
CA ILE A 563 23.44 -0.31 9.63
C ILE A 563 24.67 -0.10 10.53
N ARG A 564 24.52 0.70 11.61
CA ARG A 564 25.57 0.90 12.61
C ARG A 564 25.89 -0.39 13.38
N GLN A 565 24.89 -1.12 13.86
CA GLN A 565 25.06 -2.38 14.58
C GLN A 565 25.70 -3.47 13.69
N ASN A 566 25.33 -3.54 12.41
CA ASN A 566 25.89 -4.48 11.44
C ASN A 566 27.31 -4.13 10.98
N GLY A 567 27.86 -2.98 11.41
CA GLY A 567 29.23 -2.57 11.10
C GLY A 567 29.45 -2.10 9.66
N TRP A 568 28.39 -1.69 8.96
CA TRP A 568 28.43 -1.31 7.53
C TRP A 568 28.76 0.16 7.27
N PHE A 569 28.95 0.98 8.31
CA PHE A 569 29.52 2.31 8.13
C PHE A 569 30.99 2.20 7.67
N PRO A 570 31.43 3.00 6.68
CA PRO A 570 32.85 3.17 6.40
C PRO A 570 33.56 3.59 7.68
N ARG A 571 34.51 2.77 8.14
CA ARG A 571 35.37 3.18 9.26
C ARG A 571 36.17 4.40 8.79
N PRO A 572 36.23 5.51 9.55
CA PRO A 572 37.06 6.64 9.17
C PRO A 572 38.49 6.14 9.00
N VAL A 573 39.10 6.46 7.85
CA VAL A 573 40.46 6.04 7.52
C VAL A 573 41.38 6.61 8.59
N ARG A 574 41.91 5.73 9.48
CA ARG A 574 42.91 6.15 10.45
C ARG A 574 44.08 6.74 9.66
N PRO A 575 44.49 8.00 9.89
CA PRO A 575 45.66 8.53 9.22
C PRO A 575 46.85 7.62 9.55
N LEU A 576 47.56 7.19 8.52
CA LEU A 576 48.72 6.30 8.64
C LEU A 576 49.73 6.95 9.59
N ARG A 577 49.83 6.42 10.82
CA ARG A 577 50.79 6.87 11.83
C ARG A 577 52.18 6.66 11.23
N ARG A 578 52.78 7.76 10.75
CA ARG A 578 54.01 7.79 9.94
C ARG A 578 55.08 6.97 10.66
N ARG A 579 55.40 5.78 10.13
CA ARG A 579 56.35 4.84 10.74
C ARG A 579 57.72 5.52 10.70
N ARG A 580 58.13 6.11 11.83
CA ARG A 580 59.41 6.84 11.95
C ARG A 580 60.52 5.84 11.65
N ARG A 581 61.13 5.93 10.45
CA ARG A 581 62.30 5.13 10.08
C ARG A 581 63.41 5.48 11.06
N SER A 582 63.75 4.56 11.95
CA SER A 582 65.03 4.57 12.65
C SER A 582 66.14 4.42 11.61
N ARG A 583 67.08 5.37 11.59
CA ARG A 583 68.38 5.17 10.95
C ARG A 583 69.20 4.22 11.83
N PRO A 584 69.99 3.29 11.27
CA PRO A 584 71.06 2.67 12.04
C PRO A 584 72.18 3.71 12.26
N GLY A 585 72.65 3.83 13.50
CA GLY A 585 73.92 4.48 13.83
C GLY A 585 75.06 3.44 13.79
N PRO A 586 76.32 3.87 13.65
CA PRO A 586 77.47 2.98 13.68
C PRO A 586 77.76 2.47 15.10
N THR A 587 78.61 1.45 15.17
CA THR A 587 79.21 0.89 16.38
C THR A 587 80.10 1.91 17.11
N ASP A 588 80.23 1.78 18.42
CA ASP A 588 81.51 1.59 19.13
C ASP A 588 81.28 1.29 20.63
N GLU A 589 82.37 1.02 21.36
CA GLU A 589 82.47 0.30 22.64
C GLU A 589 82.00 1.05 23.91
N PRO A 590 81.83 0.36 25.06
CA PRO A 590 81.45 0.98 26.33
C PRO A 590 82.67 1.50 27.12
N ASP A 591 82.51 2.62 27.83
CA ASP A 591 83.46 3.09 28.85
C ASP A 591 82.73 3.68 30.06
N ASP A 592 83.46 3.84 31.16
CA ASP A 592 83.01 3.72 32.54
C ASP A 592 82.51 5.02 33.23
N GLY A 593 81.78 4.83 34.35
CA GLY A 593 81.86 5.69 35.54
C GLY A 593 81.05 7.00 35.64
N GLY A 594 80.49 7.25 36.85
CA GLY A 594 80.29 8.63 37.35
C GLY A 594 78.90 9.03 37.89
N THR A 595 78.53 8.58 39.09
CA THR A 595 77.73 9.38 40.06
C THR A 595 78.64 10.46 40.71
N PRO A 596 78.16 11.55 41.40
CA PRO A 596 77.07 11.51 42.38
C PRO A 596 76.25 12.83 42.64
N THR A 597 75.42 12.82 43.70
CA THR A 597 74.90 13.95 44.54
C THR A 597 73.97 15.01 43.94
N ALA A 598 73.04 15.67 44.67
CA ALA A 598 72.38 15.43 45.98
C ALA A 598 71.17 16.41 46.13
N GLU A 599 70.28 16.16 47.12
CA GLU A 599 69.57 17.11 48.04
C GLU A 599 68.97 18.48 47.53
N SER A 600 67.86 19.07 48.03
CA SER A 600 66.86 18.76 49.09
C SER A 600 65.80 19.90 49.24
N VAL A 601 64.73 19.67 50.04
CA VAL A 601 63.85 20.64 50.78
C VAL A 601 62.67 21.40 50.08
N ASP A 602 61.45 21.03 50.53
CA ASP A 602 60.22 21.75 50.96
C ASP A 602 59.88 23.24 50.66
N SER A 603 58.58 23.48 50.38
CA SER A 603 57.63 24.42 51.05
C SER A 603 56.25 24.35 50.35
N GLU A 604 55.12 24.09 51.04
CA GLU A 604 54.15 25.05 51.66
C GLU A 604 53.52 26.07 50.67
N ALA A 605 52.22 26.43 50.70
CA ALA A 605 51.16 26.28 51.73
C ALA A 605 49.72 26.18 51.14
N GLU A 606 48.74 26.01 52.04
CA GLU A 606 47.28 26.02 51.80
C GLU A 606 46.71 27.43 51.52
N ASN A 607 45.46 27.56 51.04
CA ASN A 607 44.30 27.95 51.90
C ASN A 607 42.94 27.96 51.14
N GLN A 608 41.87 28.30 51.87
CA GLN A 608 40.47 27.92 51.68
C GLN A 608 39.50 29.11 51.45
N THR A 609 38.42 28.84 50.71
CA THR A 609 37.02 29.35 50.80
C THR A 609 36.64 30.86 50.76
N ALA A 610 35.55 31.12 50.02
CA ALA A 610 34.37 31.95 50.37
C ALA A 610 34.19 33.42 49.92
N THR A 611 33.06 33.62 49.22
CA THR A 611 32.04 34.70 49.30
C THR A 611 32.19 36.11 48.65
N ALA A 612 31.24 36.35 47.72
CA ALA A 612 30.27 37.47 47.65
C ALA A 612 30.52 38.75 46.79
N ASN A 613 29.55 38.99 45.87
CA ASN A 613 28.97 40.30 45.43
C ASN A 613 29.87 41.24 44.56
N VAL A 614 29.38 42.07 43.61
CA VAL A 614 28.01 42.45 43.14
C VAL A 614 28.08 43.12 41.72
N GLU A 615 26.93 43.51 41.11
CA GLU A 615 26.75 44.31 39.85
C GLU A 615 27.06 43.63 38.48
N THR A 616 26.39 43.94 37.33
CA THR A 616 25.29 44.89 37.00
C THR A 616 24.39 44.40 35.81
N ALA A 617 23.18 44.98 35.72
CA ALA A 617 22.37 45.26 34.51
C ALA A 617 21.78 44.14 33.60
N ASN A 618 20.45 43.96 33.70
CA ASN A 618 19.56 43.47 32.63
C ASN A 618 19.20 44.61 31.66
N ASN A 619 18.80 44.28 30.42
CA ASN A 619 17.87 45.13 29.67
C ASN A 619 16.97 44.33 28.71
N ALA A 620 15.71 44.72 28.60
CA ALA A 620 14.69 44.12 27.73
C ALA A 620 13.87 45.23 27.05
N PRO A 621 13.33 45.04 25.82
CA PRO A 621 12.48 46.02 25.18
C PRO A 621 10.98 45.82 25.51
N ARG A 622 10.27 46.93 25.73
CA ARG A 622 8.80 47.01 25.75
C ARG A 622 8.32 48.00 24.68
N ALA A 623 7.07 47.82 24.25
CA ALA A 623 6.39 48.68 23.28
C ALA A 623 5.71 49.90 23.93
N ASN A 624 5.33 50.87 23.09
CA ASN A 624 4.08 51.66 23.06
C ASN A 624 4.05 52.35 21.67
N ASP A 625 2.99 52.24 20.86
CA ASP A 625 1.72 53.01 20.89
C ASP A 625 1.91 54.53 20.67
N ASP A 626 1.34 55.07 19.58
CA ASP A 626 0.07 55.81 19.65
C ASP A 626 -0.64 56.00 18.27
N SER A 627 -1.94 56.27 18.36
CA SER A 627 -3.06 56.52 17.46
C SER A 627 -2.95 57.30 16.12
N GLY A 628 -3.95 57.07 15.24
CA GLY A 628 -4.64 58.18 14.54
C GLY A 628 -5.11 58.00 13.07
N GLY A 629 -6.43 57.85 12.85
CA GLY A 629 -7.14 58.64 11.81
C GLY A 629 -7.54 58.02 10.45
N ARG A 630 -8.86 57.82 10.28
CA ARG A 630 -9.71 57.97 9.06
C ARG A 630 -9.11 57.76 7.64
N ALA A 631 -9.67 56.78 6.91
CA ALA A 631 -10.49 57.00 5.71
C ALA A 631 -11.35 55.75 5.42
#